data_AF-A0A7T8BA19-F1
#
_entry.id   AF-A0A7T8BA19-F1
#
_cell.length_a   1.000
_cell.length_b   1.000
_cell.length_c   1.000
_cell.angle_alpha   90.00
_cell.angle_beta   90.00
_cell.angle_gamma   90.00
#
_symmetry.space_group_name_H-M   'P 1'
#
loop_
_entity.id
_entity.type
_entity.pdbx_description
1 polymer ?
#
loop_
_entity_poly.entity_id
_entity_poly.type
_entity_poly.pdbx_seq_one_letter_code
_entity_poly.pdbx_strand_id
1 'polypeptide(L)' 'MPLPKPDKATETKEEFISRCIEDLTKHKSEEFPARAQRAAVCYSQWGETKEERRKYEEKKRKKAGK' A
#
# COMPACT_ATOMS: atom_id res chain seq x y z
N MET A 1 9.81 -15.51 3.37
CA MET A 1 10.33 -14.20 3.83
C MET A 1 9.25 -13.44 4.58
N PRO A 2 9.62 -12.67 5.63
CA PRO A 2 8.69 -11.80 6.34
C PRO A 2 8.17 -10.68 5.45
N LEU A 3 6.96 -10.19 5.73
CA LEU A 3 6.39 -9.04 5.02
C LEU A 3 7.15 -7.75 5.37
N PRO A 4 7.34 -6.83 4.40
CA PRO A 4 7.97 -5.54 4.67
C PRO A 4 7.18 -4.77 5.72
N LYS A 5 7.90 -4.16 6.67
CA LYS A 5 7.34 -3.31 7.71
C LYS A 5 7.57 -1.84 7.35
N PRO A 6 6.58 -0.98 7.63
CA PRO A 6 6.71 0.45 7.38
C PRO A 6 7.64 1.12 8.38
N ASP A 7 8.47 2.05 7.90
CA ASP A 7 9.25 2.92 8.79
C ASP A 7 8.56 4.28 8.93
N LYS A 8 7.57 4.36 9.81
CA LYS A 8 6.73 5.58 9.95
C LYS A 8 7.49 6.82 10.42
N ALA A 9 8.74 6.67 10.85
CA ALA A 9 9.58 7.77 11.30
C ALA A 9 10.28 8.47 10.13
N THR A 10 10.59 7.75 9.05
CA THR A 10 11.43 8.26 7.95
C THR A 10 10.78 8.17 6.56
N GLU A 11 9.82 7.26 6.38
CA GLU A 11 9.20 6.96 5.10
C GLU A 11 7.77 7.52 5.05
N THR A 12 7.40 8.12 3.91
CA THR A 12 6.01 8.49 3.68
C THR A 12 5.19 7.26 3.32
N LYS A 13 3.88 7.32 3.58
CA LYS A 13 2.95 6.26 3.18
C LYS A 13 3.09 5.88 1.70
N GLU A 14 3.18 6.87 0.81
CA GLU A 14 3.25 6.60 -0.64
C GLU A 14 4.56 5.91 -1.04
N GLU A 15 5.67 6.26 -0.39
CA GLU A 15 6.95 5.56 -0.54
C GLU A 15 6.88 4.12 -0.02
N PHE A 16 6.31 3.91 1.17
CA PHE A 16 6.14 2.57 1.72
C PHE A 16 5.34 1.67 0.79
N ILE A 17 4.18 2.17 0.34
CA ILE A 17 3.28 1.39 -0.50
C ILE A 17 3.96 1.04 -1.82
N SER A 18 4.69 1.97 -2.41
CA SER A 18 5.44 1.72 -3.65
C SER A 18 6.50 0.64 -3.44
N ARG A 19 7.37 0.81 -2.43
CA ARG A 19 8.43 -0.15 -2.10
C ARG A 19 7.87 -1.53 -1.75
N CYS A 20 6.82 -1.58 -0.95
CA CYS A 20 6.18 -2.82 -0.54
C CYS A 20 5.57 -3.57 -1.72
N ILE A 21 4.90 -2.88 -2.65
CA ILE A 21 4.35 -3.54 -3.85
C ILE A 21 5.46 -4.08 -4.73
N GLU A 22 6.56 -3.34 -4.91
CA GLU A 22 7.72 -3.83 -5.68
C GLU A 22 8.37 -5.05 -5.03
N ASP A 23 8.58 -5.02 -3.72
CA ASP A 23 9.13 -6.13 -2.95
C ASP A 23 8.27 -7.40 -3.07
N LEU A 24 6.95 -7.24 -2.88
CA LEU A 24 6.00 -8.34 -3.07
C LEU A 24 5.93 -8.81 -4.53
N THR A 25 6.15 -7.93 -5.50
CA THR A 25 6.16 -8.32 -6.92
C THR A 25 7.41 -9.14 -7.25
N LYS A 26 8.55 -8.86 -6.60
CA LYS A 26 9.81 -9.59 -6.82
C LYS A 26 9.87 -10.90 -6.05
N HIS A 27 9.35 -10.94 -4.82
CA HIS A 27 9.56 -12.04 -3.89
C HIS A 27 8.31 -12.86 -3.56
N LYS A 28 7.13 -12.35 -3.90
CA LYS A 28 5.83 -12.92 -3.51
C LYS A 28 4.81 -12.91 -4.68
N SER A 29 5.30 -12.90 -5.92
CA SER A 29 4.45 -12.89 -7.12
C SER A 29 3.57 -14.13 -7.23
N GLU A 30 4.05 -15.29 -6.78
CA GLU A 30 3.29 -16.55 -6.79
C GLU A 30 2.20 -16.58 -5.71
N GLU A 31 2.48 -16.05 -4.51
CA GLU A 31 1.52 -15.97 -3.40
C GLU A 31 0.46 -14.88 -3.63
N PHE A 32 0.84 -13.78 -4.26
CA PHE A 32 -0.04 -12.65 -4.55
C PHE A 32 0.04 -12.31 -6.03
N PRO A 33 -0.59 -13.08 -6.94
CA PRO A 33 -0.47 -12.85 -8.38
C PRO A 33 -1.03 -11.49 -8.80
N ALA A 34 -2.14 -11.07 -8.17
CA ALA A 34 -2.76 -9.80 -8.48
C ALA A 34 -2.10 -8.63 -7.74
N ARG A 35 -1.80 -7.55 -8.47
CA ARG A 35 -1.30 -6.29 -7.88
C ARG A 35 -2.22 -5.75 -6.78
N ALA A 36 -3.53 -5.96 -6.89
CA ALA A 36 -4.50 -5.55 -5.88
C ALA A 36 -4.32 -6.29 -4.54
N GLN A 37 -3.95 -7.57 -4.56
CA GLN A 37 -3.66 -8.35 -3.35
C GLN A 37 -2.37 -7.82 -2.68
N ARG A 38 -1.31 -7.62 -3.46
CA ARG A 38 -0.05 -7.01 -2.98
C ARG A 38 -0.31 -5.65 -2.32
N ALA A 39 -1.09 -4.80 -2.99
CA ALA A 39 -1.50 -3.52 -2.41
C ALA A 39 -2.29 -3.72 -1.11
N ALA A 40 -3.29 -4.59 -1.07
CA ALA A 40 -4.08 -4.84 0.15
C ALA A 40 -3.20 -5.21 1.36
N VAL A 41 -2.19 -6.06 1.16
CA VAL A 41 -1.21 -6.41 2.19
C VAL A 41 -0.39 -5.19 2.62
N CYS A 42 0.15 -4.42 1.66
CA CYS A 42 0.95 -3.24 1.97
C CYS A 42 0.18 -2.18 2.76
N TYR A 43 -1.06 -1.87 2.37
CA TYR A 43 -1.87 -0.92 3.13
C TYR A 43 -2.26 -1.45 4.52
N SER A 44 -2.48 -2.76 4.65
CA SER A 44 -2.74 -3.38 5.96
C SER A 44 -1.50 -3.28 6.87
N GLN A 45 -0.30 -3.48 6.33
CA GLN A 45 0.97 -3.33 7.05
C GLN A 45 1.25 -1.89 7.47
N TRP A 46 0.89 -0.91 6.65
CA TRP A 46 0.95 0.50 7.05
C TRP A 46 -0.01 0.81 8.23
N GLY A 47 -1.04 -0.02 8.42
CA GLY A 47 -2.08 0.18 9.43
C GLY A 47 -3.27 0.97 8.90
N GLU A 48 -3.48 0.99 7.58
CA GLU A 48 -4.58 1.72 6.98
C GLU A 48 -5.84 0.86 6.98
N THR A 49 -6.81 1.27 7.79
CA THR A 49 -8.12 0.63 7.79
C THR A 49 -8.81 0.85 6.45
N LYS A 50 -9.75 -0.04 6.09
CA LYS A 50 -10.54 0.06 4.85
C LYS A 50 -11.26 1.43 4.73
N GLU A 51 -11.61 2.03 5.87
CA GLU A 51 -12.17 3.39 5.95
C GLU A 51 -11.17 4.49 5.60
N GLU A 52 -9.94 4.41 6.10
CA GLU A 52 -8.90 5.40 5.78
C GLU A 52 -8.53 5.37 4.30
N ARG A 53 -8.49 4.17 3.70
CA ARG A 53 -8.32 4.02 2.25
C ARG A 53 -9.46 4.69 1.48
N ARG A 54 -10.71 4.47 1.89
CA ARG A 54 -11.90 5.13 1.30
C ARG A 54 -11.80 6.65 1.37
N LYS A 55 -11.38 7.19 2.53
CA LYS A 55 -11.20 8.64 2.72
C LYS A 55 -10.07 9.20 1.85
N TYR A 56 -8.96 8.47 1.68
CA TYR A 56 -7.88 8.86 0.79
C TYR A 56 -8.31 8.89 -0.68
N GLU A 57 -9.02 7.84 -1.14
CA GLU A 57 -9.57 7.77 -2.50
C GLU A 57 -10.58 8.90 -2.75
N GLU A 58 -11.47 9.18 -1.79
CA GLU A 58 -12.43 10.27 -1.88
C GLU A 58 -11.73 11.64 -1.97
N LYS A 59 -10.72 11.88 -1.12
CA LYS A 59 -9.92 13.11 -1.16
C LYS A 59 -9.18 13.26 -2.49
N LYS A 60 -8.58 12.18 -3.00
CA LYS A 60 -7.88 12.18 -4.30
C LYS A 60 -8.86 12.50 -5.44
N ARG A 61 -10.06 11.91 -5.42
CA ARG A 61 -11.10 12.15 -6.42
C ARG A 61 -11.62 13.59 -6.39
N LYS A 62 -11.78 14.18 -5.20
CA LYS A 62 -12.12 15.61 -5.03
C LYS A 62 -11.02 16.55 -5.52
N LYS A 63 -9.75 16.17 -5.38
CA LYS A 63 -8.60 16.98 -5.81
C LYS A 63 -8.33 16.92 -7.32
N ALA A 64 -8.74 15.85 -7.99
CA ALA A 64 -8.58 15.68 -9.45
C ALA A 64 -9.71 16.32 -10.27
N GLY A 65 -10.82 16.73 -9.64
CA GLY A 65 -11.96 17.37 -10.29
C GLY A 65 -12.05 18.89 -10.08
N LYS A 66 -11.01 19.53 -9.52
CA LYS A 66 -10.94 20.96 -9.27
C LYS A 66 -9.81 21.59 -10.06
#